data_AF-A0A6P1P1Q0-F1
#
_entry.id   AF-A0A6P1P1Q0-F1
#
_cell.length_a   1.000
_cell.length_b   1.000
_cell.length_c   1.000
_cell.angle_alpha   90.00
_cell.angle_beta   90.00
_cell.angle_gamma   90.00
#
_symmetry.space_group_name_H-M   'P 1'
#
loop_
_entity.id
_entity.type
_entity.pdbx_description
1 polymer ?
#
loop_
_entity_poly.entity_id
_entity_poly.type
_entity_poly.pdbx_seq_one_letter_code
_entity_poly.pdbx_strand_id
1 'polypeptide(L)' 'MKPKYLLLLLLLIPVDFLSYTQIGALLRQPSNTAVLFGVFFLVILLAGNFIILRFLLSNIKRS' A
#
# COMPACT_ATOMS: atom_id res chain seq x y z
N MET A 1 6.38 11.98 17.88
CA MET A 1 6.61 10.88 16.91
C MET A 1 8.10 10.58 16.84
N LYS A 2 8.52 9.32 17.07
CA LYS A 2 9.94 8.96 16.83
C LYS A 2 10.25 9.17 15.34
N PRO A 3 11.38 9.80 14.96
CA PRO A 3 11.71 10.13 13.57
C PRO A 3 11.69 8.90 12.63
N LYS A 4 11.93 7.71 13.19
CA LYS A 4 11.81 6.43 12.47
C LYS A 4 10.41 6.19 11.88
N TYR A 5 9.33 6.55 12.58
CA TYR A 5 7.97 6.35 12.08
C TYR A 5 7.58 7.38 11.01
N LEU A 6 8.10 8.61 11.12
CA LEU A 6 7.93 9.64 10.11
C LEU A 6 8.63 9.23 8.81
N LEU A 7 9.84 8.68 8.92
CA LEU A 7 10.61 8.19 7.78
C LEU A 7 9.93 6.98 7.13
N LEU A 8 9.36 6.08 7.93
CA LEU A 8 8.57 4.94 7.44
C LEU A 8 7.32 5.39 6.69
N LEU A 9 6.60 6.40 7.21
CA LEU A 9 5.45 7.00 6.53
C LEU A 9 5.85 7.68 5.22
N LEU A 10 6.96 8.41 5.21
CA LEU A 10 7.49 9.07 4.03
C LEU A 10 7.88 8.06 2.94
N LEU A 11 8.46 6.92 3.34
CA LEU A 11 8.88 5.86 2.42
C LEU A 11 7.69 5.04 1.89
N LEU A 12 6.58 5.01 2.63
CA LEU A 12 5.35 4.32 2.23
C LEU A 12 4.74 4.95 0.98
N ILE A 13 4.72 6.29 0.91
CA ILE A 13 4.12 7.06 -0.18
C ILE A 13 4.66 6.66 -1.57
N PRO A 14 5.98 6.66 -1.84
CA PRO A 14 6.49 6.25 -3.15
C PRO A 14 6.27 4.77 -3.44
N VAL A 15 6.30 3.91 -2.41
CA VAL A 15 6.03 2.46 -2.58
C VAL A 15 4.58 2.24 -3.01
N ASP A 16 3.63 2.94 -2.38
CA ASP A 16 2.21 2.87 -2.74
C ASP A 16 1.97 3.40 -4.15
N PHE A 17 2.61 4.52 -4.51
CA PHE A 17 2.49 5.09 -5.84
C PHE A 17 3.00 4.11 -6.92
N LEU A 18 4.19 3.55 -6.73
CA LEU A 18 4.75 2.58 -7.68
C LEU A 18 3.92 1.29 -7.74
N SER A 19 3.47 0.79 -6.59
CA SER A 19 2.62 -0.41 -6.54
C SER A 19 1.29 -0.16 -7.25
N TYR A 20 0.65 0.97 -7.01
CA TYR A 20 -0.62 1.34 -7.65
C TYR A 20 -0.49 1.49 -9.16
N THR A 21 0.61 2.09 -9.64
CA THR A 21 0.85 2.21 -11.10
C THR A 21 1.02 0.85 -11.78
N GLN A 22 1.73 -0.09 -11.15
CA GLN A 22 1.89 -1.45 -11.66
C GLN A 22 0.56 -2.23 -11.64
N ILE A 23 -0.19 -2.13 -10.54
CA ILE A 23 -1.51 -2.75 -10.40
C ILE A 23 -2.48 -2.18 -11.44
N GLY A 24 -2.49 -0.86 -11.63
CA GLY A 24 -3.30 -0.19 -12.65
C GLY A 24 -2.95 -0.64 -14.06
N ALA A 25 -1.66 -0.93 -14.34
CA ALA A 25 -1.24 -1.51 -15.61
C ALA A 25 -1.83 -2.92 -15.81
N LEU A 26 -1.84 -3.77 -14.77
CA LEU A 26 -2.43 -5.11 -14.83
C LEU A 26 -3.95 -5.08 -15.04
N LEU A 27 -4.65 -4.17 -14.36
CA LEU A 27 -6.10 -4.02 -14.44
C LEU A 27 -6.59 -3.52 -15.81
N ARG A 28 -5.73 -2.82 -16.57
CA ARG A 28 -6.05 -2.31 -17.91
C ARG A 28 -5.73 -3.33 -19.02
N GLN A 29 -5.12 -4.47 -18.69
CA GLN A 29 -4.85 -5.49 -19.70
C GLN A 29 -6.14 -6.23 -20.08
N PRO A 30 -6.31 -6.63 -21.35
CA PRO A 30 -7.48 -7.36 -21.82
C PRO A 30 -7.49 -8.85 -21.40
N SER A 31 -6.54 -9.27 -20.55
CA SER A 31 -6.40 -10.65 -20.07
C SER A 31 -7.14 -10.81 -18.74
N ASN A 32 -8.10 -11.73 -18.68
CA ASN A 32 -8.82 -12.07 -17.44
C ASN A 32 -7.88 -12.47 -16.29
N THR A 33 -6.81 -13.19 -16.62
CA THR A 33 -5.78 -13.59 -15.64
C THR A 33 -5.01 -12.39 -15.12
N ALA A 34 -4.64 -11.44 -16.00
CA ALA A 34 -3.94 -10.22 -15.60
C ALA A 34 -4.82 -9.32 -14.71
N VAL A 35 -6.11 -9.19 -15.06
CA VAL A 35 -7.08 -8.46 -14.25
C VAL A 35 -7.25 -9.12 -12.88
N LEU A 36 -7.35 -10.45 -12.81
CA LEU A 36 -7.45 -11.18 -11.55
C LEU A 36 -6.23 -10.90 -10.64
N PHE A 37 -5.02 -10.97 -11.19
CA PHE A 37 -3.80 -10.64 -10.44
C PHE A 37 -3.78 -9.16 -10.03
N GLY A 38 -4.20 -8.25 -10.90
CA GLY A 38 -4.34 -6.83 -10.57
C GLY A 38 -5.27 -6.61 -9.38
N VAL A 39 -6.45 -7.23 -9.38
CA VAL A 39 -7.41 -7.14 -8.26
C VAL A 39 -6.81 -7.74 -6.99
N PHE A 40 -6.16 -8.91 -7.08
CA PHE A 40 -5.52 -9.56 -5.94
C PHE A 40 -4.45 -8.66 -5.30
N PHE A 41 -3.55 -8.10 -6.11
CA PHE A 41 -2.51 -7.19 -5.63
C PHE A 41 -3.09 -5.88 -5.08
N LEU A 42 -4.19 -5.38 -5.65
CA LEU A 42 -4.90 -4.21 -5.12
C LEU A 42 -5.45 -4.47 -3.71
N VAL A 43 -6.07 -5.62 -3.50
CA VAL A 43 -6.58 -6.03 -2.18
C VAL A 43 -5.43 -6.12 -1.17
N ILE A 44 -4.30 -6.71 -1.55
CA ILE A 44 -3.11 -6.79 -0.69
C ILE A 44 -2.57 -5.40 -0.37
N LEU A 45 -2.47 -4.50 -1.35
CA LEU A 45 -1.96 -3.14 -1.14
C LEU A 45 -2.84 -2.38 -0.14
N LEU A 46 -4.17 -2.48 -0.27
CA LEU A 46 -5.11 -1.86 0.65
C LEU A 46 -5.02 -2.46 2.05
N ALA A 47 -4.99 -3.79 2.17
CA ALA A 47 -4.88 -4.48 3.45
C ALA A 47 -3.56 -4.16 4.17
N GLY A 48 -2.45 -4.17 3.43
CA GLY A 48 -1.13 -3.80 3.93
C GLY A 48 -1.10 -2.36 4.43
N ASN A 49 -1.62 -1.42 3.64
CA ASN A 49 -1.74 -0.01 4.05
C ASN A 49 -2.56 0.15 5.32
N PHE A 50 -3.72 -0.51 5.39
CA PHE A 50 -4.56 -0.46 6.58
C PHE A 50 -3.82 -0.95 7.84
N ILE A 51 -3.07 -2.05 7.75
CA ILE A 51 -2.28 -2.58 8.86
C ILE A 51 -1.19 -1.59 9.28
N ILE A 52 -0.44 -1.04 8.31
CA ILE A 52 0.65 -0.10 8.56
C ILE A 52 0.12 1.20 9.19
N LEU A 53 -0.96 1.77 8.64
CA LEU A 53 -1.61 2.95 9.19
C LEU A 53 -2.16 2.69 10.59
N ARG A 54 -2.83 1.55 10.82
CA ARG A 54 -3.33 1.17 12.15
C ARG A 54 -2.18 1.05 13.15
N PHE A 55 -1.07 0.42 12.75
CA PHE A 55 0.13 0.30 13.58
C PHE A 55 0.73 1.67 13.91
N LEU A 56 0.88 2.54 12.91
CA LEU A 56 1.41 3.89 13.09
C LEU A 56 0.50 4.71 14.02
N LEU A 57 -0.80 4.77 13.74
CA LEU A 57 -1.79 5.48 14.57
C LEU A 57 -1.82 4.96 16.01
N SER A 58 -1.76 3.65 16.21
CA SER A 58 -1.72 3.06 17.54
C SER A 58 -0.44 3.41 18.31
N ASN A 59 0.71 3.54 17.64
CA ASN A 59 1.97 3.94 18.27
C ASN A 59 2.04 5.45 18.52
N ILE A 60 1.38 6.26 17.70
CA ILE A 60 1.28 7.71 17.89
C ILE A 60 0.40 8.03 19.10
N LYS A 61 -0.75 7.34 19.25
CA LYS A 61 -1.68 7.56 20.36
C LYS A 61 -1.15 7.10 21.73
N ARG A 62 -0.17 6.19 21.74
CA ARG A 62 0.46 5.65 22.96
C ARG A 62 1.72 6.41 23.40
N SER A 63 2.16 7.39 22.62
CA SER A 63 3.34 8.24 22.89
C SER A 63 2.91 9.61 23.38
#